data_AF-A0A5N7MMW6-F1
#
_entry.id   AF-A0A5N7MMW6-F1
#
_cell.length_a   1.000
_cell.length_b   1.000
_cell.length_c   1.000
_cell.angle_alpha   90.00
_cell.angle_beta   90.00
_cell.angle_gamma   90.00
#
_symmetry.space_group_name_H-M   'P 1'
#
loop_
_entity.id
_entity.type
_entity.pdbx_description
1 polymer ?
#
loop_
_entity_poly.entity_id
_entity_poly.type
_entity_poly.pdbx_seq_one_letter_code
_entity_poly.pdbx_strand_id
1 'polypeptide(L)'
;MTRTLSIIGTAGRKDDAPKLSKALYDAMYGHVLEVIAREGVTHLVSGGAAWADHLAVRAFLDPNHSLVQGLTLYLPANFERGRFIPDPSVQFNPGKTSNYYHDQFSRAIGVNTLSEIARAAEKGAALVVEPGFFNRNASVSRSEILLAFTFGADEAPATFRRLSPGFRDPRVAGLKDGGTADTWKKATASETSRKIHVSLTWLAGQVARSGDLHLA
;
A
#
# COMPACT_ATOMS: atom_id res chain seq x y z
N MET A 1 -13.16 -1.05 19.96
CA MET A 1 -12.27 0.09 19.63
C MET A 1 -11.78 -0.14 18.21
N THR A 2 -11.83 0.88 17.35
CA THR A 2 -11.33 0.77 15.98
C THR A 2 -9.81 0.84 15.99
N ARG A 3 -9.14 -0.12 15.35
CA ARG A 3 -7.67 -0.12 15.22
C ARG A 3 -7.29 0.05 13.76
N THR A 4 -6.53 1.11 13.46
CA THR A 4 -6.25 1.54 12.09
C THR A 4 -4.87 1.12 11.60
N LEU A 5 -4.81 0.65 10.35
CA LEU A 5 -3.58 0.34 9.63
C LEU A 5 -3.54 1.08 8.31
N SER A 6 -2.52 1.93 8.14
CA SER A 6 -2.21 2.50 6.84
C SER A 6 -1.27 1.59 6.07
N ILE A 7 -1.62 1.24 4.83
CA ILE A 7 -0.77 0.47 3.92
C ILE A 7 -0.31 1.38 2.80
N ILE A 8 1.01 1.48 2.61
CA ILE A 8 1.64 2.33 1.61
C ILE A 8 2.77 1.58 0.90
N GLY A 9 3.15 2.01 -0.30
CA GLY A 9 4.36 1.49 -0.92
C GLY A 9 4.53 1.82 -2.38
N THR A 10 5.32 0.98 -3.06
CA THR A 10 5.54 1.11 -4.50
C THR A 10 4.24 0.96 -5.29
N ALA A 11 4.13 1.75 -6.35
CA ALA A 11 3.11 1.61 -7.39
C ALA A 11 3.66 0.96 -8.67
N GLY A 12 4.84 0.35 -8.61
CA GLY A 12 5.53 -0.23 -9.77
C GLY A 12 6.00 0.83 -10.75
N ARG A 13 6.64 1.90 -10.25
CA ARG A 13 7.17 2.97 -11.09
C ARG A 13 8.62 2.67 -11.50
N LYS A 14 8.97 3.01 -12.74
CA LYS A 14 10.36 2.96 -13.25
C LYS A 14 11.01 1.59 -12.99
N ASP A 15 12.12 1.58 -12.25
CA ASP A 15 12.95 0.43 -11.90
C ASP A 15 12.29 -0.57 -10.95
N ASP A 16 11.18 -0.18 -10.30
CA ASP A 16 10.41 -1.09 -9.45
C ASP A 16 9.53 -2.04 -10.30
N ALA A 17 9.01 -1.56 -11.44
CA ALA A 17 8.07 -2.30 -12.28
C ALA A 17 8.55 -3.71 -12.70
N PRO A 18 9.77 -3.89 -13.25
CA PRO A 18 10.24 -5.20 -13.69
C PRO A 18 10.52 -6.17 -12.53
N LYS A 19 10.59 -5.69 -11.29
CA LYS A 19 10.86 -6.50 -10.08
C LYS A 19 9.59 -7.03 -9.43
N LEU A 20 8.43 -6.53 -9.84
CA LEU A 20 7.14 -6.87 -9.26
C LEU A 20 6.48 -8.02 -10.03
N SER A 21 5.94 -8.99 -9.29
CA SER A 21 5.28 -10.17 -9.83
C SER A 21 4.08 -10.53 -8.97
N LYS A 22 3.19 -11.39 -9.49
CA LYS A 22 2.07 -11.92 -8.71
C LYS A 22 2.54 -12.63 -7.44
N ALA A 23 3.61 -13.43 -7.52
CA ALA A 23 4.16 -14.14 -6.37
C ALA A 23 4.67 -13.18 -5.28
N LEU A 24 5.36 -12.10 -5.68
CA LEU A 24 5.78 -11.07 -4.72
C LEU A 24 4.58 -10.32 -4.13
N TYR A 25 3.56 -10.01 -4.92
CA TYR A 25 2.32 -9.40 -4.45
C TYR A 25 1.57 -10.28 -3.44
N ASP A 26 1.51 -11.59 -3.68
CA ASP A 26 0.94 -12.57 -2.75
C ASP A 26 1.75 -12.66 -1.44
N ALA A 27 3.08 -12.60 -1.53
CA ALA A 27 3.94 -12.55 -0.34
C ALA A 27 3.75 -11.25 0.47
N MET A 28 3.59 -10.11 -0.20
CA MET A 28 3.26 -8.84 0.47
C MET A 28 1.92 -8.94 1.20
N TYR A 29 0.94 -9.61 0.59
CA TYR A 29 -0.36 -9.86 1.20
C TYR A 29 -0.25 -10.69 2.48
N GLY A 30 0.59 -11.72 2.49
CA GLY A 30 0.88 -12.50 3.70
C GLY A 30 1.30 -11.62 4.88
N HIS A 31 2.24 -10.68 4.66
CA HIS A 31 2.63 -9.72 5.70
C HIS A 31 1.51 -8.78 6.14
N VAL A 32 0.62 -8.37 5.23
CA VAL A 32 -0.56 -7.58 5.60
C VAL A 32 -1.45 -8.38 6.55
N LEU A 33 -1.72 -9.65 6.25
CA LEU A 33 -2.53 -10.52 7.10
C LEU A 33 -1.89 -10.73 8.48
N GLU A 34 -0.57 -10.96 8.53
CA GLU A 34 0.17 -11.08 9.79
C GLU A 34 0.02 -9.84 10.67
N VAL A 35 0.15 -8.64 10.09
CA VAL A 35 0.01 -7.38 10.82
C VAL A 35 -1.43 -7.20 11.29
N ILE A 36 -2.42 -7.48 10.44
CA ILE A 36 -3.83 -7.36 10.81
C ILE A 36 -4.17 -8.28 11.99
N ALA A 37 -3.79 -9.57 11.90
CA ALA A 37 -4.06 -10.55 12.93
C ALA A 37 -3.34 -10.22 14.25
N ARG A 38 -2.03 -9.92 14.18
CA ARG A 38 -1.21 -9.62 15.37
C ARG A 38 -1.69 -8.37 16.11
N GLU A 39 -2.13 -7.35 15.38
CA GLU A 39 -2.48 -6.05 15.96
C GLU A 39 -3.99 -5.89 16.16
N GLY A 40 -4.82 -6.84 15.73
CA GLY A 40 -6.28 -6.74 15.80
C GLY A 40 -6.81 -5.55 15.00
N VAL A 41 -6.25 -5.31 13.80
CA VAL A 41 -6.66 -4.21 12.92
C VAL A 41 -8.07 -4.46 12.40
N THR A 42 -8.93 -3.46 12.54
CA THR A 42 -10.31 -3.52 12.04
C THR A 42 -10.59 -2.54 10.92
N HIS A 43 -9.72 -1.55 10.70
CA HIS A 43 -9.90 -0.53 9.67
C HIS A 43 -8.62 -0.28 8.90
N LEU A 44 -8.71 -0.35 7.57
CA LEU A 44 -7.59 -0.12 6.67
C LEU A 44 -7.66 1.28 6.08
N VAL A 45 -6.50 1.90 5.92
CA VAL A 45 -6.34 3.22 5.29
C VAL A 45 -5.29 3.09 4.19
N SER A 46 -5.58 3.60 3.00
CA SER A 46 -4.59 3.56 1.92
C SER A 46 -4.93 4.56 0.83
N GLY A 47 -4.16 4.50 -0.25
CA GLY A 47 -4.39 5.25 -1.45
C GLY A 47 -5.10 4.63 -2.59
N GLY A 48 -5.29 3.32 -2.53
CA GLY A 48 -5.76 2.54 -3.67
C GLY A 48 -4.89 2.76 -4.90
N ALA A 49 -3.59 3.03 -4.74
CA ALA A 49 -2.65 2.99 -5.86
C ALA A 49 -2.35 1.52 -6.21
N ALA A 50 -1.83 1.29 -7.41
CA ALA A 50 -1.41 -0.04 -7.85
C ALA A 50 -0.40 -0.68 -6.88
N TRP A 51 -0.33 -2.02 -6.89
CA TRP A 51 0.59 -2.82 -6.07
C TRP A 51 0.38 -2.64 -4.56
N ALA A 52 1.29 -1.97 -3.84
CA ALA A 52 1.34 -2.02 -2.38
C ALA A 52 0.08 -1.46 -1.71
N ASP A 53 -0.36 -0.27 -2.11
CA ASP A 53 -1.57 0.36 -1.58
C ASP A 53 -2.81 -0.51 -1.83
N HIS A 54 -2.86 -1.21 -2.97
CA HIS A 54 -3.99 -2.07 -3.36
C HIS A 54 -4.16 -3.29 -2.44
N LEU A 55 -3.17 -3.64 -1.62
CA LEU A 55 -3.32 -4.69 -0.61
C LEU A 55 -4.41 -4.36 0.42
N ALA A 56 -4.66 -3.07 0.69
CA ALA A 56 -5.75 -2.65 1.56
C ALA A 56 -7.11 -3.00 0.96
N VAL A 57 -7.25 -2.86 -0.37
CA VAL A 57 -8.45 -3.23 -1.13
C VAL A 57 -8.62 -4.75 -1.10
N ARG A 58 -7.56 -5.50 -1.39
CA ARG A 58 -7.56 -6.97 -1.35
C ARG A 58 -7.99 -7.50 0.02
N ALA A 59 -7.37 -7.01 1.10
CA ALA A 59 -7.68 -7.42 2.47
C ALA A 59 -9.14 -7.09 2.86
N PHE A 60 -9.63 -5.92 2.47
CA PHE A 60 -11.02 -5.53 2.75
C PHE A 60 -12.03 -6.40 1.99
N LEU A 61 -11.70 -6.87 0.78
CA LEU A 61 -12.59 -7.70 -0.03
C LEU A 61 -12.50 -9.19 0.30
N ASP A 62 -11.45 -9.64 0.98
CA ASP A 62 -11.24 -11.06 1.29
C ASP A 62 -12.32 -11.57 2.26
N PRO A 63 -13.19 -12.50 1.81
CA PRO A 63 -14.26 -13.03 2.66
C PRO A 63 -13.72 -13.90 3.80
N ASN A 64 -12.49 -14.39 3.71
CA ASN A 64 -11.87 -15.23 4.73
C ASN A 64 -11.32 -14.41 5.91
N HIS A 65 -11.31 -13.07 5.80
CA HIS A 65 -10.69 -12.20 6.78
C HIS A 65 -11.72 -11.31 7.50
N SER A 66 -12.41 -11.87 8.50
CA SER A 66 -13.53 -11.20 9.19
C SER A 66 -13.16 -10.04 10.12
N LEU A 67 -11.88 -9.86 10.48
CA LEU A 67 -11.49 -8.75 11.37
C LEU A 67 -11.59 -7.37 10.69
N VAL A 68 -11.39 -7.30 9.37
CA VAL A 68 -11.40 -6.02 8.64
C VAL A 68 -12.85 -5.63 8.36
N GLN A 69 -13.30 -4.58 9.04
CA GLN A 69 -14.67 -4.08 8.99
C GLN A 69 -14.80 -2.81 8.17
N GLY A 70 -13.69 -2.08 7.94
CA GLY A 70 -13.70 -0.82 7.22
C GLY A 70 -12.46 -0.58 6.37
N LEU A 71 -12.65 0.22 5.33
CA LEU A 71 -11.61 0.70 4.43
C LEU A 71 -11.85 2.17 4.11
N THR A 72 -10.82 3.00 4.24
CA THR A 72 -10.79 4.36 3.70
C THR A 72 -9.70 4.46 2.65
N LEU A 73 -10.09 4.78 1.42
CA LEU A 73 -9.18 5.09 0.33
C LEU A 73 -9.20 6.59 0.08
N TYR A 74 -8.05 7.19 0.26
CA TYR A 74 -7.84 8.57 -0.14
C TYR A 74 -7.28 8.55 -1.56
N LEU A 75 -8.04 9.05 -2.54
CA LEU A 75 -7.73 8.90 -3.97
C LEU A 75 -7.13 10.20 -4.53
N PRO A 76 -6.17 10.11 -5.46
CA PRO A 76 -5.50 11.30 -6.02
C PRO A 76 -6.35 12.02 -7.09
N ALA A 77 -7.47 11.43 -7.50
CA ALA A 77 -8.43 11.94 -8.48
C ALA A 77 -9.78 11.26 -8.25
N ASN A 78 -10.86 11.84 -8.79
CA ASN A 78 -12.20 11.24 -8.76
C ASN A 78 -12.17 9.83 -9.35
N PHE A 79 -12.94 8.91 -8.77
CA PHE A 79 -13.08 7.54 -9.26
C PHE A 79 -14.54 7.27 -9.58
N GLU A 80 -14.84 7.11 -10.86
CA GLU A 80 -16.20 6.96 -11.35
C GLU A 80 -16.22 5.92 -12.47
N ARG A 81 -17.30 5.13 -12.53
CA ARG A 81 -17.52 4.13 -13.59
C ARG A 81 -16.31 3.20 -13.78
N GLY A 82 -15.70 2.77 -12.68
CA GLY A 82 -14.60 1.81 -12.67
C GLY A 82 -13.23 2.35 -13.11
N ARG A 83 -13.00 3.67 -13.05
CA ARG A 83 -11.70 4.28 -13.38
C ARG A 83 -11.48 5.62 -12.70
N PHE A 84 -10.22 6.04 -12.62
CA PHE A 84 -9.89 7.41 -12.22
C PHE A 84 -10.19 8.39 -13.37
N ILE A 85 -10.82 9.51 -13.06
CA ILE A 85 -11.18 10.55 -14.03
C ILE A 85 -9.97 11.47 -14.25
N PRO A 86 -9.39 11.52 -15.46
CA PRO A 86 -8.28 12.42 -15.76
C PRO A 86 -8.77 13.87 -15.83
N ASP A 87 -8.01 14.79 -15.23
CA ASP A 87 -8.22 16.23 -15.39
C ASP A 87 -7.23 16.82 -16.42
N PRO A 88 -7.69 17.18 -17.63
CA PRO A 88 -6.80 17.69 -18.68
C PRO A 88 -6.18 19.06 -18.35
N SER A 89 -6.72 19.80 -17.37
CA SER A 89 -6.15 21.08 -16.93
C SER A 89 -4.91 20.91 -16.04
N VAL A 90 -4.66 19.71 -15.53
CA VAL A 90 -3.53 19.41 -14.64
C VAL A 90 -2.39 18.78 -15.45
N GLN A 91 -1.26 19.49 -15.55
CA GLN A 91 -0.06 19.04 -16.28
C GLN A 91 0.39 17.63 -15.84
N PHE A 92 0.39 17.36 -14.53
CA PHE A 92 0.66 16.04 -13.96
C PHE A 92 -0.64 15.33 -13.59
N ASN A 93 -1.36 14.86 -14.61
CA ASN A 93 -2.69 14.28 -14.46
C ASN A 93 -2.69 13.01 -13.57
N PRO A 94 -3.19 13.08 -12.33
CA PRO A 94 -3.13 11.95 -11.41
C PRO A 94 -4.07 10.81 -11.83
N GLY A 95 -5.22 11.13 -12.42
CA GLY A 95 -6.17 10.12 -12.89
C GLY A 95 -5.62 9.27 -14.04
N LYS A 96 -5.02 9.92 -15.05
CA LYS A 96 -4.31 9.21 -16.14
C LYS A 96 -3.18 8.34 -15.61
N THR A 97 -2.40 8.89 -14.66
CA THR A 97 -1.27 8.19 -14.04
C THR A 97 -1.72 6.96 -13.25
N SER A 98 -2.78 7.08 -12.43
CA SER A 98 -3.33 5.96 -11.67
C SER A 98 -3.88 4.87 -12.60
N ASN A 99 -4.65 5.23 -13.62
CA ASN A 99 -5.17 4.26 -14.59
C ASN A 99 -4.05 3.49 -15.30
N TYR A 100 -2.97 4.20 -15.71
CA TYR A 100 -1.82 3.57 -16.34
C TYR A 100 -1.17 2.51 -15.44
N TYR A 101 -0.90 2.84 -14.17
CA TYR A 101 -0.26 1.89 -13.26
C TYR A 101 -1.19 0.72 -12.89
N HIS A 102 -2.50 0.96 -12.76
CA HIS A 102 -3.46 -0.13 -12.55
C HIS A 102 -3.59 -1.05 -13.76
N ASP A 103 -3.51 -0.55 -15.00
CA ASP A 103 -3.50 -1.41 -16.19
C ASP A 103 -2.28 -2.34 -16.18
N GLN A 104 -1.08 -1.81 -15.95
CA GLN A 104 0.15 -2.62 -15.86
C GLN A 104 0.08 -3.64 -14.73
N PHE A 105 -0.36 -3.23 -13.55
CA PHE A 105 -0.54 -4.10 -12.40
C PHE A 105 -1.57 -5.20 -12.68
N SER A 106 -2.74 -4.85 -13.23
CA SER A 106 -3.81 -5.79 -13.57
C SER A 106 -3.34 -6.88 -14.51
N ARG A 107 -2.56 -6.51 -15.54
CA ARG A 107 -1.95 -7.47 -16.46
C ARG A 107 -0.95 -8.38 -15.76
N ALA A 108 -0.11 -7.83 -14.88
CA ALA A 108 0.90 -8.60 -14.18
C ALA A 108 0.33 -9.65 -13.21
N ILE A 109 -0.85 -9.41 -12.63
CA ILE A 109 -1.46 -10.33 -11.67
C ILE A 109 -2.70 -11.08 -12.19
N GLY A 110 -3.18 -10.76 -13.40
CA GLY A 110 -4.35 -11.39 -14.01
C GLY A 110 -5.69 -11.00 -13.36
N VAL A 111 -5.78 -9.83 -12.72
CA VAL A 111 -6.98 -9.35 -12.00
C VAL A 111 -7.32 -7.93 -12.44
N ASN A 112 -8.62 -7.61 -12.60
CA ASN A 112 -9.03 -6.24 -12.86
C ASN A 112 -9.05 -5.42 -11.56
N THR A 113 -7.94 -4.76 -11.27
CA THR A 113 -7.71 -4.09 -9.98
C THR A 113 -8.57 -2.84 -9.82
N LEU A 114 -8.95 -2.13 -10.89
CA LEU A 114 -9.90 -1.02 -10.80
C LEU A 114 -11.32 -1.52 -10.45
N SER A 115 -11.71 -2.70 -10.94
CA SER A 115 -12.98 -3.32 -10.55
C SER A 115 -13.00 -3.72 -9.08
N GLU A 116 -11.86 -4.07 -8.48
CA GLU A 116 -11.76 -4.28 -7.03
C GLU A 116 -11.97 -2.99 -6.24
N ILE A 117 -11.46 -1.84 -6.71
CA ILE A 117 -11.76 -0.55 -6.06
C ILE A 117 -13.26 -0.25 -6.12
N ALA A 118 -13.90 -0.49 -7.27
CA ALA A 118 -15.35 -0.32 -7.42
C ALA A 118 -16.13 -1.24 -6.47
N ARG A 119 -15.77 -2.54 -6.41
CA ARG A 119 -16.38 -3.50 -5.49
C ARG A 119 -16.17 -3.12 -4.02
N ALA A 120 -15.01 -2.58 -3.67
CA ALA A 120 -14.75 -2.11 -2.31
C ALA A 120 -15.67 -0.93 -1.97
N ALA A 121 -15.88 0.02 -2.90
CA ALA A 121 -16.83 1.11 -2.71
C ALA A 121 -18.27 0.59 -2.54
N GLU A 122 -18.69 -0.38 -3.37
CA GLU A 122 -20.00 -1.04 -3.26
C GLU A 122 -20.19 -1.76 -1.92
N LYS A 123 -19.13 -2.38 -1.39
CA LYS A 123 -19.12 -3.02 -0.05
C LYS A 123 -19.12 -1.99 1.10
N GLY A 124 -18.96 -0.70 0.82
CA GLY A 124 -19.02 0.38 1.81
C GLY A 124 -17.67 1.00 2.19
N ALA A 125 -16.62 0.79 1.39
CA ALA A 125 -15.37 1.54 1.58
C ALA A 125 -15.58 3.03 1.36
N ALA A 126 -15.01 3.86 2.24
CA ALA A 126 -15.05 5.31 2.11
C ALA A 126 -14.00 5.77 1.07
N LEU A 127 -14.45 6.39 -0.02
CA LEU A 127 -13.57 7.02 -1.00
C LEU A 127 -13.53 8.52 -0.76
N VAL A 128 -12.35 9.06 -0.47
CA VAL A 128 -12.13 10.49 -0.23
C VAL A 128 -11.19 11.01 -1.31
N VAL A 129 -11.59 12.03 -2.06
CA VAL A 129 -10.76 12.57 -3.13
C VAL A 129 -9.96 13.76 -2.61
N GLU A 130 -8.63 13.63 -2.66
CA GLU A 130 -7.70 14.69 -2.35
C GLU A 130 -6.75 14.84 -3.54
N PRO A 131 -6.98 15.84 -4.42
CA PRO A 131 -6.27 15.95 -5.69
C PRO A 131 -4.75 15.98 -5.53
N GLY A 132 -4.08 15.11 -6.28
CA GLY A 132 -2.62 14.97 -6.29
C GLY A 132 -2.08 13.97 -5.27
N PHE A 133 -0.94 13.36 -5.59
CA PHE A 133 -0.37 12.29 -4.77
C PHE A 133 0.17 12.78 -3.41
N PHE A 134 0.81 13.95 -3.35
CA PHE A 134 1.48 14.43 -2.12
C PHE A 134 0.51 15.02 -1.09
N ASN A 135 -0.51 15.76 -1.54
CA ASN A 135 -1.51 16.37 -0.65
C ASN A 135 -2.14 15.30 0.22
N ARG A 136 -2.50 14.20 -0.44
CA ARG A 136 -3.22 13.11 0.13
C ARG A 136 -2.41 12.27 1.13
N ASN A 137 -1.09 12.24 1.01
CA ASN A 137 -0.22 11.47 1.90
C ASN A 137 -0.39 11.85 3.38
N ALA A 138 -0.75 13.11 3.67
CA ALA A 138 -1.03 13.53 5.04
C ALA A 138 -2.19 12.73 5.63
N SER A 139 -3.32 12.65 4.93
CA SER A 139 -4.50 11.90 5.37
C SER A 139 -4.25 10.38 5.46
N VAL A 140 -3.47 9.83 4.52
CA VAL A 140 -3.07 8.40 4.57
C VAL A 140 -2.23 8.10 5.80
N SER A 141 -1.37 9.03 6.21
CA SER A 141 -0.44 8.78 7.30
C SER A 141 -1.09 8.70 8.69
N ARG A 142 -2.36 9.06 8.82
CA ARG A 142 -3.10 9.15 10.08
C ARG A 142 -3.70 7.82 10.53
N SER A 143 -2.85 6.84 10.78
CA SER A 143 -3.23 5.57 11.41
C SER A 143 -2.34 5.24 12.59
N GLU A 144 -2.85 4.43 13.51
CA GLU A 144 -2.10 3.91 14.65
C GLU A 144 -0.86 3.11 14.22
N ILE A 145 -0.99 2.39 13.11
CA ILE A 145 0.07 1.57 12.51
C ILE A 145 0.24 1.98 11.04
N LEU A 146 1.48 2.08 10.58
CA LEU A 146 1.83 2.29 9.18
C LEU A 146 2.68 1.12 8.68
N LEU A 147 2.29 0.49 7.58
CA LEU A 147 3.02 -0.59 6.92
C LEU A 147 3.46 -0.13 5.53
N ALA A 148 4.77 -0.16 5.27
CA ALA A 148 5.38 0.32 4.04
C ALA A 148 6.09 -0.81 3.29
N PHE A 149 5.81 -0.93 2.00
CA PHE A 149 6.49 -1.86 1.08
C PHE A 149 7.30 -1.10 0.03
N THR A 150 8.62 -1.19 0.06
CA THR A 150 9.50 -0.56 -0.94
C THR A 150 10.71 -1.42 -1.29
N PHE A 151 11.31 -1.21 -2.46
CA PHE A 151 12.66 -1.71 -2.80
C PHE A 151 13.74 -0.80 -2.20
N GLY A 152 13.65 -0.57 -0.89
CA GLY A 152 14.63 0.21 -0.14
C GLY A 152 15.83 -0.64 0.24
N ALA A 153 16.42 -0.42 1.42
CA ALA A 153 17.51 -1.26 1.95
C ALA A 153 17.11 -2.74 1.96
N ASP A 154 18.05 -3.64 1.67
CA ASP A 154 17.83 -5.08 1.50
C ASP A 154 17.77 -5.82 2.84
N GLU A 155 17.12 -5.22 3.82
CA GLU A 155 17.03 -5.73 5.19
C GLU A 155 15.73 -6.50 5.42
N ALA A 156 15.74 -7.39 6.42
CA ALA A 156 14.54 -8.07 6.88
C ALA A 156 13.48 -7.06 7.39
N PRO A 157 12.19 -7.44 7.44
CA PRO A 157 11.14 -6.56 7.94
C PRO A 157 11.48 -5.97 9.31
N ALA A 158 11.40 -4.65 9.42
CA ALA A 158 11.76 -3.92 10.62
C ALA A 158 10.57 -3.14 11.18
N THR A 159 10.46 -3.10 12.50
CA THR A 159 9.42 -2.35 13.22
C THR A 159 10.05 -1.21 14.01
N PHE A 160 9.53 -0.01 13.79
CA PHE A 160 9.97 1.23 14.43
C PHE A 160 8.90 1.74 15.38
N ARG A 161 9.31 2.05 16.61
CA ARG A 161 8.45 2.68 17.63
C ARG A 161 8.82 4.16 17.72
N ARG A 162 7.97 4.95 18.40
CA ARG A 162 8.05 6.43 18.46
C ARG A 162 9.44 7.03 18.74
N LEU A 163 10.28 6.33 19.50
CA LEU A 163 11.62 6.79 19.89
C LEU A 163 12.75 6.20 19.02
N SER A 164 12.44 5.27 18.11
CA SER A 164 13.42 4.68 17.21
C SER A 164 13.84 5.70 16.14
N PRO A 165 15.14 5.81 15.78
CA PRO A 165 15.61 6.72 14.74
C PRO A 165 14.86 6.58 13.40
N GLY A 166 14.63 5.35 12.94
CA GLY A 166 13.88 5.07 11.71
C GLY A 166 12.40 5.47 11.76
N PHE A 167 11.84 5.74 12.93
CA PHE A 167 10.45 6.23 13.02
C PHE A 167 10.30 7.61 12.37
N ARG A 168 11.31 8.47 12.49
CA ARG A 168 11.30 9.84 11.95
C ARG A 168 12.05 9.98 10.63
N ASP A 169 13.14 9.23 10.45
CA ASP A 169 13.91 9.27 9.20
C ASP A 169 13.63 8.00 8.36
N PRO A 170 12.90 8.13 7.23
CA PRO A 170 12.63 6.99 6.37
C PRO A 170 13.88 6.33 5.80
N ARG A 171 14.99 7.06 5.63
CA ARG A 171 16.25 6.47 5.13
C ARG A 171 16.87 5.54 6.17
N VAL A 172 16.80 5.93 7.44
CA VAL A 172 17.22 5.07 8.56
C VAL A 172 16.29 3.86 8.73
N ALA A 173 15.01 4.01 8.38
CA ALA A 173 14.09 2.88 8.28
C ALA A 173 14.27 2.03 7.02
N GLY A 174 15.25 2.34 6.16
CA GLY A 174 15.53 1.59 4.96
C GLY A 174 14.60 1.88 3.79
N LEU A 175 13.81 2.96 3.79
CA LEU A 175 12.96 3.33 2.65
C LEU A 175 13.77 4.07 1.57
N LYS A 176 13.43 3.80 0.31
CA LYS A 176 13.87 4.58 -0.86
C LYS A 176 13.16 5.95 -0.89
N ASP A 177 13.84 6.98 -1.38
CA ASP A 177 13.26 8.31 -1.56
C ASP A 177 12.07 8.27 -2.53
N GLY A 178 10.99 8.98 -2.18
CA GLY A 178 9.78 9.07 -3.00
C GLY A 178 8.51 9.27 -2.18
N GLY A 179 7.36 8.96 -2.79
CA GLY A 179 6.04 9.16 -2.19
C GLY A 179 5.84 8.38 -0.89
N THR A 180 6.34 7.15 -0.80
CA THR A 180 6.25 6.33 0.42
C THR A 180 7.06 6.94 1.57
N ALA A 181 8.28 7.43 1.30
CA ALA A 181 9.11 8.12 2.29
C ALA A 181 8.48 9.45 2.75
N ASP A 182 7.81 10.17 1.85
CA ASP A 182 7.03 11.36 2.21
C ASP A 182 5.86 11.01 3.16
N THR A 183 5.05 10.00 2.84
CA THR A 183 3.97 9.53 3.74
C THR A 183 4.52 9.06 5.08
N TRP A 184 5.66 8.37 5.08
CA TRP A 184 6.33 7.94 6.31
C TRP A 184 6.71 9.13 7.20
N LYS A 185 7.26 10.22 6.63
CA LYS A 185 7.60 11.43 7.41
C LYS A 185 6.35 12.12 7.98
N LYS A 186 5.24 12.11 7.24
CA LYS A 186 3.96 12.73 7.66
C LYS A 186 3.28 11.97 8.80
N ALA A 187 3.53 10.67 8.94
CA ALA A 187 3.02 9.88 10.07
C ALA A 187 3.68 10.32 11.39
N THR A 188 2.94 11.09 12.19
CA THR A 188 3.44 11.69 13.43
C THR A 188 3.32 10.73 14.62
N ALA A 189 4.07 11.00 15.70
CA ALA A 189 3.97 10.19 16.91
C ALA A 189 2.64 10.35 17.67
N SER A 190 1.89 11.44 17.44
CA SER A 190 0.56 11.63 18.04
C SER A 190 -0.49 10.69 17.47
N GLU A 191 -0.37 10.35 16.18
CA GLU A 191 -1.35 9.52 15.47
C GLU A 191 -0.84 8.09 15.28
N THR A 192 0.46 7.93 15.03
CA THR A 192 1.10 6.64 14.77
C THR A 192 1.92 6.19 15.97
N SER A 193 1.67 4.96 16.41
CA SER A 193 2.41 4.31 17.48
C SER A 193 3.53 3.41 16.94
N ARG A 194 3.35 2.89 15.73
CA ARG A 194 4.22 1.89 15.11
C ARG A 194 4.32 2.08 13.61
N LYS A 195 5.53 1.95 13.07
CA LYS A 195 5.76 1.88 11.63
C LYS A 195 6.51 0.60 11.30
N ILE A 196 6.15 -0.04 10.21
CA ILE A 196 6.72 -1.30 9.77
C ILE A 196 7.19 -1.09 8.34
N HIS A 197 8.46 -1.41 8.07
CA HIS A 197 8.99 -1.45 6.72
C HIS A 197 9.24 -2.90 6.33
N VAL A 198 8.75 -3.28 5.16
CA VAL A 198 9.05 -4.56 4.51
C VAL A 198 9.83 -4.23 3.24
N SER A 199 11.10 -4.63 3.22
CA SER A 199 11.92 -4.55 2.02
C SER A 199 11.44 -5.56 0.98
N LEU A 200 11.09 -5.06 -0.19
CA LEU A 200 10.66 -5.90 -1.31
C LEU A 200 11.83 -6.66 -1.93
N THR A 201 13.07 -6.17 -1.80
CA THR A 201 14.25 -6.94 -2.24
C THR A 201 14.44 -8.17 -1.37
N TRP A 202 14.40 -7.99 -0.05
CA TRP A 202 14.49 -9.11 0.90
C TRP A 202 13.36 -10.12 0.67
N LEU A 203 12.12 -9.62 0.52
CA LEU A 203 10.95 -10.46 0.33
C LEU A 203 11.00 -11.24 -0.98
N ALA A 204 11.43 -10.61 -2.08
CA ALA A 204 11.64 -11.29 -3.35
C ALA A 204 12.67 -12.43 -3.22
N GLY A 205 13.74 -12.22 -2.46
CA GLY A 205 14.72 -13.26 -2.14
C GLY A 205 14.12 -14.45 -1.38
N GLN A 206 13.16 -14.22 -0.46
CA GLN A 206 12.44 -15.30 0.23
C GLN A 206 11.53 -16.09 -0.72
N VAL A 207 10.81 -15.38 -1.59
CA VAL A 207 9.92 -15.98 -2.59
C VAL A 207 10.71 -16.88 -3.54
N ALA A 208 11.86 -16.42 -4.03
CA ALA A 208 12.72 -17.21 -4.92
C ALA A 208 13.18 -18.52 -4.25
N ARG A 209 13.71 -18.44 -3.02
CA ARG A 209 14.15 -19.63 -2.27
C ARG A 209 13.04 -20.63 -1.99
N SER A 210 11.82 -20.15 -1.74
CA SER A 210 10.67 -21.02 -1.48
C SER A 210 10.15 -21.70 -2.75
N GLY A 211 10.30 -21.05 -3.91
CA GLY A 211 9.98 -21.64 -5.21
C GLY A 211 10.94 -22.77 -5.61
N ASP A 212 12.23 -22.64 -5.29
CA ASP A 212 13.24 -23.66 -5.58
C ASP A 212 13.04 -24.94 -4.74
N LEU A 213 12.51 -24.82 -3.53
CA LEU A 213 12.20 -25.96 -2.64
C LEU A 213 11.04 -26.84 -3.14
N HIS A 214 10.23 -26.38 -4.09
CA HIS A 214 9.14 -27.17 -4.68
C HIS A 214 9.52 -27.84 -6.01
N LEU A 215 10.76 -27.64 -6.48
CA LEU A 215 11.29 -28.23 -7.72
C LEU A 215 12.41 -29.25 -7.48
N ALA A 216 12.73 -29.56 -6.21
CA ALA A 216 13.70 -30.57 -5.79
C ALA A 216 12.98 -31.74 -5.09
#